data_AF-A0AAP2Q3P5-F1
#
_entry.id   AF-A0AAP2Q3P5-F1
#
_cell.length_a   1.000
_cell.length_b   1.000
_cell.length_c   1.000
_cell.angle_alpha   90.00
_cell.angle_beta   90.00
_cell.angle_gamma   90.00
#
_symmetry.space_group_name_H-M   'P 1'
#
loop_
_entity.id
_entity.type
_entity.pdbx_description
1 polymer ?
#
loop_
_entity_poly.entity_id
_entity_poly.type
_entity_poly.pdbx_seq_one_letter_code
_entity_poly.pdbx_strand_id
1 'polypeptide(L)'
;MRDRKIIQPRVDMRGFELTITLLRCEIEYDVDFETWKVGDVSGLPGKERAGLETSEETADWMFRQVNDALSEATGHLRAFSPWVQSRAVTDEVKDDREWIINLVMERGWRGDPRRLAVYIHRFVVDSVLSFWYRMVDPSRAQMYASQKEEDRRNIINEARETQVKDVYFRL
;
A
#
# COMPACT_ATOMS: atom_id res chain seq x y z
N MET A 1 -34.38 -11.37 28.63
CA MET A 1 -33.32 -11.74 27.67
C MET A 1 -32.06 -10.99 28.09
N ARG A 2 -31.05 -11.71 28.61
CA ARG A 2 -29.82 -11.11 29.17
C ARG A 2 -28.74 -11.00 28.10
N ASP A 3 -27.97 -9.93 28.19
CA ASP A 3 -26.85 -9.53 27.34
C ASP A 3 -25.94 -10.69 26.93
N ARG A 4 -25.84 -10.92 25.62
CA ARG A 4 -24.66 -11.58 25.05
C ARG A 4 -23.59 -10.50 24.87
N LYS A 5 -22.86 -10.19 25.94
CA LYS A 5 -21.49 -9.68 25.77
C LYS A 5 -20.72 -10.80 25.08
N ILE A 6 -20.53 -10.67 23.77
CA ILE A 6 -19.50 -11.42 23.07
C ILE A 6 -18.18 -10.90 23.62
N ILE A 7 -17.70 -11.54 24.67
CA ILE A 7 -16.34 -11.39 25.14
C ILE A 7 -15.50 -12.04 24.04
N GLN A 8 -15.00 -11.24 23.09
CA GLN A 8 -13.95 -11.72 22.21
C GLN A 8 -12.80 -12.23 23.10
N PRO A 9 -12.25 -13.41 22.82
CA PRO A 9 -11.18 -13.96 23.64
C PRO A 9 -9.99 -13.00 23.58
N ARG A 10 -9.65 -12.39 24.71
CA ARG A 10 -8.35 -11.76 24.93
C ARG A 10 -7.30 -12.86 24.92
N VAL A 11 -6.83 -13.22 23.74
CA VAL A 11 -5.63 -14.03 23.58
C VAL A 11 -4.44 -13.10 23.76
N ASP A 12 -3.94 -13.01 24.99
CA ASP A 12 -2.64 -12.41 25.25
C ASP A 12 -1.54 -13.39 24.81
N MET A 13 -1.26 -13.43 23.50
CA MET A 13 -0.15 -14.16 22.85
C MET A 13 0.52 -13.31 21.75
N ARG A 14 0.75 -12.04 22.09
CA ARG A 14 1.10 -10.93 21.19
C ARG A 14 2.26 -11.27 20.25
N GLY A 15 2.00 -11.16 18.95
CA GLY A 15 3.03 -11.12 17.92
C GLY A 15 3.81 -9.80 17.94
N PHE A 16 4.56 -9.49 16.89
CA PHE A 16 5.16 -8.17 16.71
C PHE A 16 4.13 -7.21 16.09
N GLU A 17 3.72 -6.19 16.86
CA GLU A 17 2.87 -5.11 16.37
C GLU A 17 3.72 -4.15 15.53
N LEU A 18 3.24 -3.84 14.32
CA LEU A 18 3.87 -2.91 13.40
C LEU A 18 2.84 -1.90 12.93
N THR A 19 3.25 -0.64 12.92
CA THR A 19 2.50 0.47 12.36
C THR A 19 3.33 1.04 11.22
N ILE A 20 2.76 1.01 10.02
CA ILE A 20 3.34 1.61 8.82
C ILE A 20 2.49 2.83 8.47
N THR A 21 3.13 3.97 8.31
CA THR A 21 2.51 5.20 7.86
C THR A 21 2.94 5.46 6.43
N LEU A 22 1.99 5.76 5.56
CA LEU A 22 2.22 6.23 4.20
C LEU A 22 1.69 7.65 4.07
N LEU A 23 2.56 8.56 3.69
CA LEU A 23 2.23 9.97 3.56
C LEU A 23 1.63 10.24 2.18
N ARG A 24 0.50 10.95 2.14
CA ARG A 24 -0.10 11.36 0.87
C ARG A 24 0.82 12.25 0.04
N CYS A 25 1.50 13.20 0.68
CA CYS A 25 2.40 14.09 -0.03
C CYS A 25 3.55 13.34 -0.72
N GLU A 26 4.05 12.23 -0.14
CA GLU A 26 5.09 11.41 -0.76
C GLU A 26 4.55 10.64 -1.98
N ILE A 27 3.35 10.06 -1.86
CA ILE A 27 2.71 9.35 -2.97
C ILE A 27 2.36 10.31 -4.12
N GLU A 28 1.79 11.47 -3.80
CA GLU A 28 1.46 12.50 -4.79
C GLU A 28 2.73 13.02 -5.47
N TYR A 29 3.79 13.29 -4.70
CA TYR A 29 5.07 13.72 -5.28
C TYR A 29 5.63 12.69 -6.26
N ASP A 30 5.67 11.41 -5.90
CA ASP A 30 6.22 10.36 -6.77
C ASP A 30 5.39 10.19 -8.05
N VAL A 31 4.05 10.24 -7.93
CA VAL A 31 3.13 10.13 -9.07
C VAL A 31 3.26 11.35 -9.99
N ASP A 32 3.29 12.54 -9.42
CA ASP A 32 3.43 13.79 -10.16
C ASP A 32 4.78 13.88 -10.86
N PHE A 33 5.84 13.47 -10.17
CA PHE A 33 7.19 13.45 -10.74
C PHE A 33 7.26 12.54 -11.97
N GLU A 34 6.76 11.30 -11.87
CA GLU A 34 6.78 10.37 -13.00
C GLU A 34 5.84 10.83 -14.12
N THR A 35 4.63 11.30 -13.82
CA THR A 35 3.71 11.80 -14.85
C THR A 35 4.21 13.05 -15.55
N TRP A 36 4.82 13.99 -14.82
CA TRP A 36 5.45 15.20 -15.38
C TRP A 36 6.61 14.87 -16.30
N LYS A 37 7.55 14.01 -15.84
CA LYS A 37 8.70 13.56 -16.63
C LYS A 37 8.28 12.98 -17.98
N VAL A 38 7.14 12.29 -18.02
CA VAL A 38 6.61 11.73 -19.26
C VAL A 38 5.93 12.79 -20.12
N GLY A 39 5.15 13.68 -19.52
CA GLY A 39 4.52 14.79 -20.22
C GLY A 39 5.52 15.68 -20.96
N ASP A 40 6.69 15.93 -20.35
CA ASP A 40 7.74 16.76 -20.94
C ASP A 40 8.46 16.05 -22.11
N VAL A 41 8.69 14.74 -22.01
CA VAL A 41 9.45 13.97 -23.02
C VAL A 41 8.60 13.50 -24.21
N SER A 42 7.30 13.28 -24.03
CA SER A 42 6.45 12.60 -25.02
C SER A 42 5.62 13.53 -25.92
N GLY A 43 5.58 14.84 -25.63
CA GLY A 43 4.82 15.82 -26.43
C GLY A 43 3.31 15.53 -26.50
N LEU A 44 2.79 14.70 -25.58
CA LEU A 44 1.38 14.31 -25.55
C LEU A 44 0.50 15.55 -25.29
N PRO A 45 -0.71 15.63 -25.89
CA PRO A 45 -1.69 16.67 -25.58
C PRO A 45 -2.20 16.44 -24.15
N GLY A 46 -1.46 17.03 -23.21
CA GLY A 46 -1.66 16.85 -21.77
C GLY A 46 -0.78 17.80 -20.95
N LYS A 47 -0.21 18.84 -21.56
CA LYS A 47 0.44 19.94 -20.82
C LYS A 47 -0.51 20.54 -19.79
N GLU A 48 -1.82 20.51 -20.06
CA GLU A 48 -2.89 20.93 -19.15
C GLU A 48 -3.25 19.88 -18.07
N ARG A 49 -2.79 18.63 -18.17
CA ARG A 49 -2.99 17.58 -17.13
C ARG A 49 -1.78 17.38 -16.23
N ALA A 50 -0.60 17.83 -16.64
CA ALA A 50 0.59 17.92 -15.79
C ALA A 50 0.49 19.07 -14.78
N GLY A 51 -0.39 20.05 -15.04
CA GLY A 51 -1.11 20.69 -13.97
C GLY A 51 -2.25 19.77 -13.59
N LEU A 52 -2.06 18.93 -12.57
CA LEU A 52 -3.20 18.62 -11.72
C LEU A 52 -3.66 19.97 -11.18
N GLU A 53 -4.51 20.67 -11.94
CA GLU A 53 -5.32 21.72 -11.38
C GLU A 53 -5.87 21.13 -10.10
N THR A 54 -5.58 21.82 -9.00
CA THR A 54 -5.97 21.59 -7.61
C THR A 54 -7.50 21.58 -7.48
N SER A 55 -8.14 20.75 -8.28
CA SER A 55 -9.56 20.47 -8.33
C SER A 55 -9.80 19.37 -7.33
N GLU A 56 -10.81 19.58 -6.51
CA GLU A 56 -11.25 18.62 -5.51
C GLU A 56 -11.51 17.24 -6.14
N GLU A 57 -12.00 17.21 -7.40
CA GLU A 57 -12.22 15.99 -8.17
C GLU A 57 -10.96 15.15 -8.37
N THR A 58 -9.80 15.77 -8.60
CA THR A 58 -8.59 15.00 -8.87
C THR A 58 -7.89 14.54 -7.60
N ALA A 59 -7.93 15.35 -6.54
CA ALA A 59 -7.55 14.92 -5.20
C ALA A 59 -8.41 13.73 -4.73
N ASP A 60 -9.71 13.76 -5.00
CA ASP A 60 -10.64 12.67 -4.71
C ASP A 60 -10.38 11.43 -5.55
N TRP A 61 -10.08 11.60 -6.84
CA TRP A 61 -9.69 10.49 -7.70
C TRP A 61 -8.42 9.82 -7.17
N MET A 62 -7.39 10.61 -6.82
CA MET A 62 -6.13 10.09 -6.29
C MET A 62 -6.37 9.33 -4.99
N PHE A 63 -7.13 9.93 -4.06
CA PHE A 63 -7.49 9.28 -2.81
C PHE A 63 -8.20 7.93 -3.02
N ARG A 64 -9.11 7.82 -3.99
CA ARG A 64 -9.75 6.53 -4.33
C ARG A 64 -8.76 5.51 -4.87
N GLN A 65 -7.89 5.89 -5.80
CA GLN A 65 -6.90 4.96 -6.37
C GLN A 65 -5.92 4.44 -5.31
N VAL A 66 -5.46 5.31 -4.40
CA VAL A 66 -4.60 4.90 -3.29
C VAL A 66 -5.33 3.96 -2.34
N ASN A 67 -6.58 4.23 -1.99
CA ASN A 67 -7.36 3.33 -1.12
C ASN A 67 -7.59 1.96 -1.76
N ASP A 68 -7.87 1.90 -3.06
CA ASP A 68 -8.05 0.64 -3.78
C ASP A 68 -6.73 -0.17 -3.79
N ALA A 69 -5.61 0.48 -4.10
CA ALA A 69 -4.29 -0.14 -4.08
C ALA A 69 -3.89 -0.62 -2.66
N LEU A 70 -4.19 0.16 -1.63
CA LEU A 70 -3.95 -0.22 -0.24
C LEU A 70 -4.83 -1.38 0.21
N SER A 71 -6.09 -1.40 -0.20
CA SER A 71 -7.00 -2.52 0.05
C SER A 71 -6.46 -3.81 -0.57
N GLU A 72 -5.90 -3.72 -1.78
CA GLU A 72 -5.25 -4.85 -2.45
C GLU A 72 -3.97 -5.29 -1.71
N ALA A 73 -3.07 -4.36 -1.39
CA ALA A 73 -1.82 -4.64 -0.67
C ALA A 73 -2.09 -5.29 0.69
N THR A 74 -3.04 -4.73 1.46
CA THR A 74 -3.44 -5.30 2.76
C THR A 74 -4.16 -6.64 2.60
N GLY A 75 -4.92 -6.84 1.52
CA GLY A 75 -5.51 -8.12 1.16
C GLY A 75 -4.47 -9.23 1.03
N HIS A 76 -3.30 -8.94 0.42
CA HIS A 76 -2.19 -9.89 0.34
C HIS A 76 -1.55 -10.17 1.71
N LEU A 77 -1.44 -9.16 2.56
CA LEU A 77 -0.86 -9.30 3.90
C LEU A 77 -1.72 -10.12 4.87
N ARG A 78 -3.05 -10.15 4.67
CA ARG A 78 -3.98 -10.89 5.56
C ARG A 78 -3.64 -12.38 5.72
N ALA A 79 -2.99 -12.99 4.73
CA ALA A 79 -2.56 -14.39 4.80
C ALA A 79 -1.46 -14.62 5.85
N PHE A 80 -0.67 -13.60 6.17
CA PHE A 80 0.47 -13.66 7.09
C PHE A 80 0.23 -12.88 8.38
N SER A 81 -0.67 -11.91 8.33
CA SER A 81 -1.12 -11.13 9.49
C SER A 81 -2.65 -11.01 9.44
N PRO A 82 -3.37 -11.93 10.10
CA PRO A 82 -4.84 -11.95 10.10
C PRO A 82 -5.50 -10.69 10.67
N TRP A 83 -4.73 -9.86 11.37
CA TRP A 83 -5.17 -8.64 12.03
C TRP A 83 -4.76 -7.36 11.29
N VAL A 84 -4.34 -7.46 10.03
CA VAL A 84 -4.03 -6.27 9.20
C VAL A 84 -5.26 -5.37 9.08
N GLN A 85 -5.08 -4.11 9.45
CA GLN A 85 -6.05 -3.04 9.30
C GLN A 85 -5.37 -1.82 8.69
N SER A 86 -5.86 -1.37 7.54
CA SER A 86 -5.50 -0.07 6.97
C SER A 86 -6.63 0.93 7.19
N ARG A 87 -6.29 2.16 7.56
CA ARG A 87 -7.24 3.28 7.58
C ARG A 87 -6.56 4.54 7.07
N ALA A 88 -7.31 5.35 6.32
CA ALA A 88 -6.94 6.73 6.12
C ALA A 88 -7.18 7.49 7.43
N VAL A 89 -6.21 8.31 7.85
CA VAL A 89 -6.38 9.31 8.89
C VAL A 89 -6.70 10.61 8.18
N THR A 90 -7.93 11.06 8.38
CA THR A 90 -8.42 12.33 7.87
C THR A 90 -8.67 13.22 9.08
N ASP A 91 -7.62 13.81 9.65
CA ASP A 91 -7.84 14.91 10.59
C ASP A 91 -8.41 16.11 9.81
N GLU A 92 -9.21 16.95 10.48
CA GLU A 92 -9.91 18.10 9.89
C GLU A 92 -8.97 19.17 9.31
N VAL A 93 -7.66 18.99 9.45
CA VAL A 93 -6.62 19.83 8.84
C VAL A 93 -6.32 19.29 7.44
N LYS A 94 -6.73 20.07 6.43
CA LYS A 94 -6.92 19.68 5.02
C LYS A 94 -5.73 19.10 4.24
N ASP A 95 -4.51 19.02 4.77
CA ASP A 95 -3.31 18.66 3.99
C ASP A 95 -2.58 17.37 4.41
N ASP A 96 -2.75 16.88 5.65
CA ASP A 96 -1.96 15.74 6.16
C ASP A 96 -2.76 14.44 6.14
N ARG A 97 -3.30 14.07 4.98
CA ARG A 97 -3.91 12.74 4.86
C ARG A 97 -2.80 11.70 4.89
N GLU A 98 -2.80 10.87 5.92
CA GLU A 98 -1.90 9.73 6.04
C GLU A 98 -2.71 8.43 5.94
N TRP A 99 -2.09 7.38 5.42
CA TRP A 99 -2.63 6.04 5.56
C TRP A 99 -1.83 5.29 6.60
N ILE A 100 -2.53 4.85 7.65
CA ILE A 100 -1.95 4.03 8.70
C ILE A 100 -2.37 2.59 8.45
N ILE A 101 -1.37 1.72 8.34
CA ILE A 101 -1.52 0.27 8.27
C ILE A 101 -1.00 -0.31 9.59
N ASN A 102 -1.90 -0.88 10.37
CA ASN A 102 -1.57 -1.65 11.55
C ASN A 102 -1.59 -3.13 11.21
N LEU A 103 -0.56 -3.85 11.60
CA LEU A 103 -0.44 -5.29 11.38
C LEU A 103 0.22 -5.96 12.59
N VAL A 104 -0.12 -7.23 12.78
CA VAL A 104 0.43 -8.07 13.85
C VAL A 104 1.13 -9.25 13.20
N MET A 105 2.45 -9.25 13.23
CA MET A 105 3.28 -10.32 12.68
C MET A 105 3.48 -11.43 13.70
N GLU A 106 3.66 -12.67 13.24
CA GLU A 106 3.94 -13.79 14.16
C GLU A 106 5.23 -13.57 14.96
N ARG A 107 5.32 -14.16 16.15
CA ARG A 107 6.48 -13.99 17.07
C ARG A 107 7.84 -14.36 16.48
N GLY A 108 7.88 -15.18 15.43
CA GLY A 108 9.10 -15.63 14.76
C GLY A 108 9.45 -14.85 13.50
N TRP A 109 8.72 -13.77 13.20
CA TRP A 109 8.95 -12.94 12.02
C TRP A 109 10.29 -12.21 12.12
N ARG A 110 11.02 -12.17 11.00
CA ARG A 110 12.36 -11.59 10.85
C ARG A 110 12.49 -10.62 9.68
N GLY A 111 11.39 -10.33 8.98
CA GLY A 111 11.39 -9.31 7.95
C GLY A 111 11.70 -7.92 8.54
N ASP A 112 12.03 -6.99 7.66
CA ASP A 112 12.33 -5.60 7.97
C ASP A 112 11.06 -4.73 7.78
N PRO A 113 10.52 -4.12 8.86
CA PRO A 113 9.36 -3.23 8.77
C PRO A 113 9.56 -2.07 7.79
N ARG A 114 10.78 -1.53 7.70
CA ARG A 114 11.07 -0.40 6.81
C ARG A 114 11.03 -0.84 5.36
N ARG A 115 11.60 -2.02 5.07
CA ARG A 115 11.59 -2.58 3.73
C ARG A 115 10.18 -2.96 3.30
N LEU A 116 9.38 -3.52 4.22
CA LEU A 116 7.96 -3.79 4.00
C LEU A 116 7.19 -2.50 3.67
N ALA A 117 7.43 -1.41 4.42
CA ALA A 117 6.83 -0.11 4.15
C ALA A 117 7.20 0.42 2.75
N VAL A 118 8.47 0.30 2.35
CA VAL A 118 8.93 0.70 1.01
C VAL A 118 8.23 -0.09 -0.09
N TYR A 119 8.11 -1.42 0.05
CA TYR A 119 7.42 -2.23 -0.96
C TYR A 119 5.93 -1.92 -1.04
N ILE A 120 5.27 -1.64 0.09
CA ILE A 120 3.87 -1.23 0.09
C ILE A 120 3.72 0.14 -0.59
N HIS A 121 4.59 1.11 -0.28
CA HIS A 121 4.60 2.43 -0.92
C HIS A 121 4.74 2.32 -2.44
N ARG A 122 5.76 1.59 -2.91
CA ARG A 122 5.98 1.40 -4.35
C ARG A 122 4.85 0.67 -5.04
N PHE A 123 4.32 -0.38 -4.41
CA PHE A 123 3.14 -1.09 -4.92
C PHE A 123 1.94 -0.13 -5.13
N VAL A 124 1.72 0.79 -4.19
CA VAL A 124 0.65 1.80 -4.30
C VAL A 124 0.94 2.78 -5.44
N VAL A 125 2.14 3.35 -5.49
CA VAL A 125 2.56 4.28 -6.55
C VAL A 125 2.44 3.63 -7.93
N ASP A 126 2.97 2.43 -8.11
CA ASP A 126 2.92 1.70 -9.39
C ASP A 126 1.49 1.30 -9.77
N SER A 127 0.63 0.98 -8.80
CA SER A 127 -0.79 0.74 -9.06
C SER A 127 -1.48 1.98 -9.62
N VAL A 128 -1.21 3.13 -9.02
CA VAL A 128 -1.74 4.43 -9.46
C VAL A 128 -1.22 4.78 -10.84
N LEU A 129 0.10 4.71 -11.05
CA LEU A 129 0.73 5.03 -12.33
C LEU A 129 0.23 4.09 -13.44
N SER A 130 0.16 2.79 -13.17
CA SER A 130 -0.43 1.81 -14.09
C SER A 130 -1.85 2.24 -14.49
N PHE A 131 -2.70 2.63 -13.53
CA PHE A 131 -4.05 3.07 -13.84
C PHE A 131 -4.06 4.37 -14.66
N TRP A 132 -3.27 5.37 -14.26
CA TRP A 132 -3.18 6.66 -14.94
C TRP A 132 -2.77 6.49 -16.41
N TYR A 133 -1.74 5.67 -16.67
CA TYR A 133 -1.23 5.45 -18.02
C TYR A 133 -2.13 4.59 -18.91
N ARG A 134 -3.11 3.85 -18.38
CA ARG A 134 -4.01 3.01 -19.22
C ARG A 134 -4.66 3.79 -20.36
N MET A 135 -4.98 5.06 -20.11
CA MET A 135 -5.67 5.92 -21.06
C MET A 135 -4.73 6.79 -21.90
N VAL A 136 -3.42 6.79 -21.58
CA VAL A 136 -2.43 7.74 -22.12
C VAL A 136 -1.31 7.01 -22.88
N ASP A 137 -0.77 5.95 -22.30
CA ASP A 137 0.30 5.13 -22.87
C ASP A 137 0.19 3.67 -22.35
N PRO A 138 -0.42 2.76 -23.13
CA PRO A 138 -0.60 1.37 -22.72
C PRO A 138 0.70 0.61 -22.44
N SER A 139 1.81 1.01 -23.08
CA SER A 139 3.10 0.36 -22.87
C SER A 139 3.66 0.65 -21.47
N ARG A 140 3.54 1.90 -21.02
CA ARG A 140 3.90 2.32 -19.65
C ARG A 140 2.94 1.76 -18.62
N ALA A 141 1.65 1.72 -18.93
CA ALA A 141 0.67 1.06 -18.06
C ALA A 141 1.08 -0.39 -17.78
N GLN A 142 1.51 -1.12 -18.83
CA GLN A 142 2.01 -2.49 -18.68
C GLN A 142 3.31 -2.57 -17.88
N MET A 143 4.24 -1.63 -18.08
CA MET A 143 5.49 -1.55 -17.31
C MET A 143 5.22 -1.40 -15.80
N TYR A 144 4.42 -0.41 -15.41
CA TYR A 144 4.06 -0.19 -14.01
C TYR A 144 3.22 -1.34 -13.44
N ALA A 145 2.34 -1.96 -14.24
CA ALA A 145 1.63 -3.18 -13.82
C ALA A 145 2.59 -4.34 -13.52
N SER A 146 3.68 -4.47 -14.28
CA SER A 146 4.72 -5.48 -14.04
C SER A 146 5.56 -5.16 -12.79
N GLN A 147 5.89 -3.89 -12.56
CA GLN A 147 6.61 -3.45 -11.35
C GLN A 147 5.77 -3.64 -10.09
N LYS A 148 4.48 -3.24 -10.14
CA LYS A 148 3.49 -3.56 -9.10
C LYS A 148 3.49 -5.04 -8.74
N GLU A 149 3.53 -5.94 -9.71
CA GLU A 149 3.53 -7.39 -9.49
C GLU A 149 4.85 -7.91 -8.89
N GLU A 150 5.97 -7.23 -9.16
CA GLU A 150 7.24 -7.46 -8.46
C GLU A 150 7.16 -7.03 -7.00
N ASP A 151 6.65 -5.82 -6.73
CA ASP A 151 6.49 -5.34 -5.36
C ASP A 151 5.47 -6.15 -4.57
N ARG A 152 4.41 -6.65 -5.21
CA ARG A 152 3.50 -7.63 -4.60
C ARG A 152 4.24 -8.86 -4.08
N ARG A 153 5.15 -9.42 -4.89
CA ARG A 153 5.96 -10.58 -4.50
C ARG A 153 6.92 -10.21 -3.37
N ASN A 154 7.51 -9.02 -3.42
CA ASN A 154 8.41 -8.52 -2.37
C ASN A 154 7.67 -8.34 -1.03
N ILE A 155 6.47 -7.75 -1.02
CA ILE A 155 5.59 -7.65 0.16
C ILE A 155 5.35 -9.02 0.77
N ILE A 156 4.98 -10.00 -0.06
CA ILE A 156 4.68 -11.37 0.39
C ILE A 156 5.93 -12.05 0.97
N ASN A 157 7.06 -11.93 0.30
CA ASN A 157 8.31 -12.54 0.75
C ASN A 157 8.76 -11.96 2.10
N GLU A 158 8.72 -10.64 2.23
CA GLU A 158 9.07 -9.94 3.46
C GLU A 158 8.10 -10.30 4.61
N ALA A 159 6.80 -10.35 4.33
CA ALA A 159 5.79 -10.71 5.32
C ALA A 159 5.87 -12.19 5.76
N ARG A 160 6.32 -13.08 4.87
CA ARG A 160 6.48 -14.51 5.15
C ARG A 160 7.75 -14.83 5.94
N GLU A 161 8.74 -13.93 5.96
CA GLU A 161 10.07 -14.20 6.52
C GLU A 161 10.00 -14.55 8.02
N THR A 162 9.93 -15.84 8.30
CA THR A 162 9.72 -16.42 9.63
C THR A 162 10.77 -17.49 9.88
N GLN A 163 11.22 -17.64 11.13
CA GLN A 163 12.02 -18.80 11.52
C GLN A 163 11.16 -20.07 11.40
N VAL A 164 11.57 -21.02 10.56
CA VAL A 164 10.99 -22.37 10.57
C VAL A 164 11.28 -22.97 11.95
N LYS A 165 10.28 -23.00 12.83
CA LYS A 165 10.40 -23.71 14.10
C LYS A 165 10.44 -25.20 13.81
N ASP A 166 11.59 -25.79 14.08
CA ASP A 166 11.86 -27.22 14.21
C ASP A 166 11.21 -28.13 13.17
N VAL A 167 11.88 -28.30 12.03
CA VAL A 167 11.74 -29.56 11.27
C VAL A 167 12.50 -30.63 12.04
N TYR A 168 11.83 -31.29 12.99
CA TYR A 168 12.33 -32.54 13.54
C TYR A 168 12.20 -33.60 12.44
N PHE A 169 13.29 -33.85 11.71
CA PHE A 169 13.40 -35.07 10.92
C PHE A 169 13.42 -36.23 11.91
N ARG A 170 12.32 -37.00 11.98
CA ARG A 170 12.36 -38.33 12.57
C ARG A 170 13.21 -39.20 11.65
N LEU A 171 14.46 -39.41 12.04
CA LEU A 171 15.32 -40.48 11.52
C LEU A 171 14.82 -41.83 12.02
#